data_AF-A0A7X9BQH9-F1
#
_entry.id   AF-A0A7X9BQH9-F1
#
_cell.length_a   1.000
_cell.length_b   1.000
_cell.length_c   1.000
_cell.angle_alpha   90.00
_cell.angle_beta   90.00
_cell.angle_gamma   90.00
#
_symmetry.space_group_name_H-M   'P 1'
#
loop_
_entity.id
_entity.type
_entity.pdbx_description
1 polymer ?
#
loop_
_entity_poly.entity_id
_entity_poly.type
_entity_poly.pdbx_seq_one_letter_code
_entity_poly.pdbx_strand_id
1 'polypeptide(L)'
;MNKSNLSNFATAARNELIERVEQKAYELGITEEKVKKAQIEASDALIINGKALDTVQITQRDSLIAEVDKKGYAQVMEEVAYTWFNRFCALRFMEINDYLPTGVRALSSTVPGSVEPDIMREAFNLDFDFISEKERETYQEKVYELKEKNDQNGLFKYLVIKQCNSLHTILPFLFEKIEDYTEILFPDNLLQETSFLRAMTNPEIIPEEDWQDVEIIGWLYQYYVSEKKDQVFADLKKNIKISKENIPAATQLFTPNWIVRYLVENSLGRLWMLNNPESRLVETMEYYIQSEQREDYLVIQSPEEIKVCDPACGSGHMLVYAFDLLYAIYEEEGYMPSDIPEKILTHNLYGLEIDRRAGGLAAFALVMKAREKHRRFFR
;
A
#
# COMPACT_ATOMS: atom_id res chain seq x y z
N MET A 1 -3.36 -2.29 18.65
CA MET A 1 -4.20 -1.54 17.69
C MET A 1 -5.53 -1.07 18.27
N ASN A 2 -5.67 0.25 18.42
CA ASN A 2 -6.96 0.88 18.71
C ASN A 2 -7.79 1.03 17.41
N LYS A 3 -8.72 0.10 17.20
CA LYS A 3 -9.59 0.05 16.01
C LYS A 3 -10.43 1.31 15.78
N SER A 4 -10.84 1.99 16.85
CA SER A 4 -11.61 3.24 16.74
C SER A 4 -10.76 4.37 16.17
N ASN A 5 -9.52 4.51 16.65
CA ASN A 5 -8.58 5.51 16.13
C ASN A 5 -8.24 5.25 14.66
N LEU A 6 -7.93 4.00 14.30
CA LEU A 6 -7.65 3.61 12.91
C LEU A 6 -8.83 3.89 11.99
N SER A 7 -10.06 3.60 12.45
CA SER A 7 -11.28 3.89 11.69
C SER A 7 -11.45 5.38 11.45
N ASN A 8 -11.40 6.18 12.49
CA ASN A 8 -11.56 7.63 12.40
C ASN A 8 -10.49 8.26 11.49
N PHE A 9 -9.24 7.81 11.64
CA PHE A 9 -8.13 8.25 10.80
C PHE A 9 -8.36 7.91 9.33
N ALA A 10 -8.63 6.64 8.99
CA ALA A 10 -8.72 6.21 7.60
C ALA A 10 -9.90 6.86 6.86
N THR A 11 -11.04 7.03 7.54
CA THR A 11 -12.20 7.74 6.99
C THR A 11 -11.90 9.22 6.76
N ALA A 12 -11.27 9.90 7.73
CA ALA A 12 -10.87 11.30 7.57
C ALA A 12 -9.83 11.47 6.45
N ALA A 13 -8.82 10.60 6.40
CA ALA A 13 -7.77 10.60 5.39
C ALA A 13 -8.34 10.39 3.98
N ARG A 14 -9.33 9.50 3.82
CA ARG A 14 -10.03 9.31 2.54
C ARG A 14 -10.64 10.61 2.03
N ASN A 15 -11.46 11.25 2.86
CA ASN A 15 -12.20 12.44 2.45
C ASN A 15 -11.25 13.60 2.15
N GLU A 16 -10.22 13.79 2.98
CA GLU A 16 -9.18 14.79 2.75
C GLU A 16 -8.38 14.53 1.46
N LEU A 17 -7.97 13.28 1.21
CA LEU A 17 -7.20 12.94 0.02
C LEU A 17 -8.00 13.13 -1.27
N ILE A 18 -9.28 12.76 -1.27
CA ILE A 18 -10.17 13.00 -2.42
C ILE A 18 -10.27 14.51 -2.69
N GLU A 19 -10.54 15.31 -1.66
CA GLU A 19 -10.63 16.77 -1.80
C GLU A 19 -9.32 17.39 -2.34
N ARG A 20 -8.16 16.97 -1.83
CA ARG A 20 -6.86 17.47 -2.31
C ARG A 20 -6.57 17.05 -3.76
N VAL A 21 -6.94 15.82 -4.14
CA VAL A 21 -6.80 15.34 -5.52
C VAL A 21 -7.74 16.11 -6.46
N GLU A 22 -8.97 16.38 -6.06
CA GLU A 22 -9.92 17.21 -6.80
C GLU A 22 -9.41 18.65 -6.97
N GLN A 23 -8.85 19.23 -5.90
CA GLN A 23 -8.20 20.54 -5.96
C GLN A 23 -7.06 20.56 -6.98
N LYS A 24 -6.25 19.48 -7.03
CA LYS A 24 -5.21 19.33 -8.05
C LYS A 24 -5.74 19.22 -9.47
N ALA A 25 -6.79 18.42 -9.68
CA ALA A 25 -7.43 18.35 -10.99
C ALA A 25 -7.96 19.75 -11.40
N TYR A 26 -8.57 20.48 -10.47
CA TYR A 26 -9.04 21.84 -10.72
C TYR A 26 -7.92 22.80 -11.11
N GLU A 27 -6.77 22.76 -10.43
CA GLU A 27 -5.57 23.54 -10.80
C GLU A 27 -5.12 23.24 -12.24
N LEU A 28 -5.23 21.98 -12.67
CA LEU A 28 -4.94 21.51 -14.03
C LEU A 28 -6.09 21.78 -15.02
N GLY A 29 -7.13 22.51 -14.58
CA GLY A 29 -8.28 22.89 -15.39
C GLY A 29 -9.19 21.72 -15.74
N ILE A 30 -9.19 20.66 -14.94
CA ILE A 30 -10.03 19.46 -15.11
C ILE A 30 -11.03 19.45 -13.97
N THR A 31 -12.31 19.48 -14.30
CA THR A 31 -13.42 19.41 -13.33
C THR A 31 -14.43 18.38 -13.82
N GLU A 32 -15.38 17.98 -12.97
CA GLU A 32 -16.43 17.03 -13.32
C GLU A 32 -17.19 17.42 -14.60
N GLU A 33 -17.50 18.70 -14.78
CA GLU A 33 -18.30 19.16 -15.93
C GLU A 33 -17.49 19.49 -17.19
N LYS A 34 -16.18 19.76 -17.06
CA LYS A 34 -15.40 20.36 -18.14
C LYS A 34 -13.90 20.16 -17.99
N VAL A 35 -13.25 20.04 -19.14
CA VAL A 35 -11.80 20.19 -19.29
C VAL A 35 -11.53 21.55 -19.95
N LYS A 36 -10.83 22.43 -19.24
CA LYS A 36 -10.40 23.72 -19.76
C LYS A 36 -9.35 23.50 -20.85
N LYS A 37 -9.56 24.14 -22.00
CA LYS A 37 -8.56 24.15 -23.08
C LYS A 37 -7.33 24.94 -22.65
N ALA A 38 -6.17 24.41 -23.01
CA ALA A 38 -4.89 25.07 -22.80
C ALA A 38 -4.80 26.41 -23.53
N GLN A 39 -4.17 27.39 -22.88
CA GLN A 39 -3.66 28.57 -23.58
C GLN A 39 -2.23 28.24 -24.02
N ILE A 40 -2.00 28.25 -25.33
CA ILE A 40 -0.68 28.04 -25.94
C ILE A 40 -0.05 29.42 -26.14
N GLU A 41 1.05 29.70 -25.45
CA GLU A 41 1.91 30.84 -25.77
C GLU A 41 3.08 30.41 -26.68
N ALA A 42 3.71 31.39 -27.33
CA ALA A 42 4.70 31.22 -28.40
C ALA A 42 6.01 30.51 -28.01
N SER A 43 6.12 29.92 -26.81
CA SER A 43 7.35 29.31 -26.26
C SER A 43 7.18 27.85 -25.80
N ASP A 44 6.27 27.07 -26.39
CA ASP A 44 5.97 25.67 -26.06
C ASP A 44 5.50 25.38 -24.61
N ALA A 45 5.34 26.43 -23.78
CA ALA A 45 4.83 26.31 -22.42
C ALA A 45 3.30 26.34 -22.42
N LEU A 46 2.69 25.28 -21.90
CA LEU A 46 1.24 25.16 -21.80
C LEU A 46 0.78 25.78 -20.47
N ILE A 47 0.00 26.87 -20.53
CA ILE A 47 -0.48 27.56 -19.32
C ILE A 47 -1.91 27.14 -19.00
N ILE A 48 -2.12 26.64 -17.78
CA ILE A 48 -3.44 26.36 -17.22
C ILE A 48 -3.58 27.09 -15.88
N ASN A 49 -4.66 27.87 -15.73
CA ASN A 49 -4.98 28.61 -14.50
C ASN A 49 -3.79 29.44 -13.95
N GLY A 50 -2.96 29.99 -14.83
CA GLY A 50 -1.81 30.81 -14.45
C GLY A 50 -0.55 30.02 -14.09
N LYS A 51 -0.55 28.69 -14.22
CA LYS A 51 0.61 27.83 -14.01
C LYS A 51 1.11 27.27 -15.34
N ALA A 52 2.39 27.48 -15.64
CA ALA A 52 3.05 26.85 -16.77
C ALA A 52 3.34 25.38 -16.43
N LEU A 53 3.00 24.48 -17.36
CA LEU A 53 3.32 23.05 -17.27
C LEU A 53 4.55 22.75 -18.13
N ASP A 54 5.45 21.91 -17.60
CA ASP A 54 6.54 21.34 -18.38
C ASP A 54 6.05 20.16 -19.26
N THR A 55 6.92 19.66 -20.14
CA THR A 55 6.57 18.59 -21.10
C THR A 55 6.12 17.29 -20.43
N VAL A 56 6.65 16.96 -19.26
CA VAL A 56 6.26 15.77 -18.49
C VAL A 56 4.86 15.99 -17.93
N GLN A 57 4.61 17.15 -17.33
CA GLN A 57 3.31 17.52 -16.78
C GLN A 57 2.21 17.62 -17.86
N ILE A 58 2.55 18.07 -19.08
CA ILE A 58 1.62 18.06 -20.22
C ILE A 58 1.20 16.61 -20.53
N THR A 59 2.17 15.70 -20.62
CA THR A 59 1.91 14.27 -20.90
C THR A 59 1.05 13.64 -19.80
N GLN A 60 1.37 13.90 -18.53
CA GLN A 60 0.61 13.41 -17.37
C GLN A 60 -0.81 13.97 -17.36
N ARG A 61 -1.00 15.24 -17.71
CA ARG A 61 -2.32 15.88 -17.82
C ARG A 61 -3.15 15.29 -18.95
N ASP A 62 -2.56 15.02 -20.11
CA ASP A 62 -3.27 14.40 -21.23
C ASP A 62 -3.68 12.96 -20.88
N SER A 63 -2.81 12.21 -20.18
CA SER A 63 -3.16 10.91 -19.61
C SER A 63 -4.31 11.02 -18.59
N LEU A 64 -4.34 12.07 -17.78
CA LEU A 64 -5.42 12.30 -16.82
C LEU A 64 -6.76 12.51 -17.53
N ILE A 65 -6.77 13.37 -18.56
CA ILE A 65 -7.98 13.64 -19.36
C ILE A 65 -8.50 12.35 -19.99
N ALA A 66 -7.62 11.55 -20.60
CA ALA A 66 -8.01 10.30 -21.23
C ALA A 66 -8.65 9.31 -20.23
N GLU A 67 -8.12 9.21 -19.01
CA GLU A 67 -8.70 8.34 -17.98
C GLU A 67 -10.01 8.91 -17.40
N VAL A 68 -10.14 10.23 -17.26
CA VAL A 68 -11.40 10.89 -16.88
C VAL A 68 -12.48 10.67 -17.94
N ASP A 69 -12.16 10.77 -19.22
CA ASP A 69 -13.10 10.51 -20.32
C ASP A 69 -13.56 9.05 -20.35
N LYS A 70 -12.69 8.13 -19.94
CA LYS A 70 -12.95 6.69 -19.97
C LYS A 70 -13.72 6.18 -18.76
N LYS A 71 -13.39 6.66 -17.56
CA LYS A 71 -13.91 6.15 -16.27
C LYS A 71 -14.88 7.12 -15.58
N GLY A 72 -14.83 8.39 -15.95
CA GLY A 72 -15.54 9.46 -15.25
C GLY A 72 -14.69 10.11 -14.15
N TYR A 73 -14.90 11.40 -13.95
CA TYR A 73 -14.10 12.24 -13.04
C TYR A 73 -14.05 11.68 -11.61
N ALA A 74 -15.21 11.46 -10.98
CA ALA A 74 -15.30 11.01 -9.59
C ALA A 74 -14.55 9.67 -9.35
N GLN A 75 -14.64 8.74 -10.31
CA GLN A 75 -13.92 7.46 -10.21
C GLN A 75 -12.40 7.67 -10.26
N VAL A 76 -11.91 8.52 -11.17
CA VAL A 76 -10.46 8.80 -11.27
C VAL A 76 -9.93 9.48 -10.02
N MET A 77 -10.66 10.46 -9.47
CA MET A 77 -10.26 11.14 -8.23
C MET A 77 -10.19 10.15 -7.05
N GLU A 78 -11.19 9.29 -6.92
CA GLU A 78 -11.23 8.24 -5.89
C GLU A 78 -10.08 7.22 -6.08
N GLU A 79 -9.80 6.77 -7.30
CA GLU A 79 -8.69 5.85 -7.61
C GLU A 79 -7.32 6.44 -7.26
N VAL A 80 -7.09 7.71 -7.57
CA VAL A 80 -5.82 8.40 -7.31
C VAL A 80 -5.64 8.68 -5.82
N ALA A 81 -6.69 9.17 -5.14
CA ALA A 81 -6.67 9.39 -3.70
C ALA A 81 -6.38 8.09 -2.94
N TYR A 82 -7.01 6.99 -3.37
CA TYR A 82 -6.79 5.67 -2.82
C TYR A 82 -5.34 5.19 -3.06
N THR A 83 -4.81 5.40 -4.26
CA THR A 83 -3.43 5.02 -4.62
C THR A 83 -2.42 5.72 -3.72
N TRP A 84 -2.58 7.04 -3.51
CA TRP A 84 -1.72 7.79 -2.61
C TRP A 84 -1.87 7.34 -1.16
N PHE A 85 -3.10 7.13 -0.66
CA PHE A 85 -3.33 6.60 0.68
C PHE A 85 -2.52 5.32 0.93
N ASN A 86 -2.62 4.35 0.02
CA ASN A 86 -1.90 3.09 0.13
C ASN A 86 -0.37 3.25 0.10
N ARG A 87 0.16 4.12 -0.77
CA ARG A 87 1.59 4.42 -0.84
C ARG A 87 2.09 5.06 0.45
N PHE A 88 1.34 5.98 1.04
CA PHE A 88 1.69 6.57 2.34
C PHE A 88 1.63 5.57 3.48
N CYS A 89 0.59 4.72 3.54
CA CYS A 89 0.52 3.64 4.53
C CYS A 89 1.69 2.67 4.41
N ALA A 90 2.08 2.30 3.19
CA ALA A 90 3.22 1.43 2.96
C ALA A 90 4.56 2.09 3.34
N LEU A 91 4.77 3.35 2.96
CA LEU A 91 5.95 4.12 3.37
C LEU A 91 6.03 4.24 4.89
N ARG A 92 4.90 4.49 5.57
CA ARG A 92 4.82 4.56 7.04
C ARG A 92 5.15 3.22 7.69
N PHE A 93 4.59 2.12 7.18
CA PHE A 93 4.94 0.79 7.66
C PHE A 93 6.44 0.51 7.46
N MET A 94 6.97 0.80 6.27
CA MET A 94 8.37 0.52 5.95
C MET A 94 9.35 1.37 6.75
N GLU A 95 9.05 2.63 7.04
CA GLU A 95 9.94 3.49 7.82
C GLU A 95 9.97 3.14 9.31
N ILE A 96 8.86 2.65 9.88
CA ILE A 96 8.82 2.22 11.28
C ILE A 96 9.56 0.91 11.50
N ASN A 97 9.56 0.04 10.50
CA ASN A 97 10.22 -1.26 10.55
C ASN A 97 11.66 -1.24 9.99
N ASP A 98 12.22 -0.07 9.64
CA ASP A 98 13.54 0.08 9.02
C ASP A 98 13.71 -0.72 7.71
N TYR A 99 12.66 -0.75 6.89
CA TYR A 99 12.60 -1.48 5.62
C TYR A 99 12.84 -0.60 4.40
N LEU A 100 12.83 0.73 4.55
CA LEU A 100 13.18 1.64 3.46
C LEU A 100 14.65 1.44 3.05
N PRO A 101 14.96 1.22 1.75
CA PRO A 101 16.34 1.03 1.28
C PRO A 101 17.29 2.19 1.63
N THR A 102 16.77 3.41 1.64
CA THR A 102 17.49 4.64 2.01
C THR A 102 17.94 4.65 3.46
N GLY A 103 17.30 3.87 4.34
CA GLY A 103 17.51 3.91 5.79
C GLY A 103 17.05 5.21 6.45
N VAL A 104 16.31 6.06 5.73
CA VAL A 104 15.83 7.38 6.21
C VAL A 104 14.31 7.37 6.27
N ARG A 105 13.74 7.88 7.37
CA ARG A 105 12.27 8.00 7.50
C ARG A 105 11.72 8.99 6.46
N ALA A 106 10.78 8.52 5.64
CA ALA A 106 10.23 9.26 4.51
C ALA A 106 9.18 10.28 4.94
N LEU A 107 8.40 9.96 5.97
CA LEU A 107 7.19 10.68 6.36
C LEU A 107 7.30 11.33 7.73
N SER A 108 8.14 10.79 8.62
CA SER A 108 8.33 11.29 9.96
C SER A 108 9.80 11.59 10.28
N SER A 109 10.06 12.01 11.53
CA SER A 109 11.39 12.32 12.03
C SER A 109 11.81 11.35 13.14
N THR A 110 13.08 11.00 13.18
CA THR A 110 13.74 10.34 14.33
C THR A 110 14.14 11.33 15.41
N VAL A 111 14.23 12.63 15.10
CA VAL A 111 14.50 13.69 16.07
C VAL A 111 13.21 14.00 16.86
N PRO A 112 13.21 13.84 18.20
CA PRO A 112 12.03 14.09 19.04
C PRO A 112 11.49 15.51 18.88
N GLY A 113 10.18 15.62 18.66
CA GLY A 113 9.48 16.91 18.50
C GLY A 113 9.70 17.60 17.16
N SER A 114 10.54 17.05 16.27
CA SER A 114 10.66 17.57 14.90
C SER A 114 9.46 17.16 14.08
N VAL A 115 8.84 18.14 13.44
CA VAL A 115 7.78 17.94 12.46
C VAL A 115 8.34 17.84 11.03
N GLU A 116 9.59 18.21 10.78
CA GLU A 116 10.19 18.03 9.46
C GLU A 116 10.58 16.55 9.26
N PRO A 117 10.06 15.86 8.22
CA PRO A 117 10.45 14.48 7.91
C PRO A 117 11.94 14.35 7.64
N ASP A 118 12.55 13.23 8.07
CA ASP A 118 14.00 13.03 7.95
C ASP A 118 14.46 13.04 6.48
N ILE A 119 13.63 12.60 5.53
CA ILE A 119 13.93 12.64 4.09
C ILE A 119 14.27 14.06 3.60
N MET A 120 13.66 15.10 4.17
CA MET A 120 13.93 16.49 3.81
C MET A 120 15.24 17.00 4.40
N ARG A 121 15.51 16.63 5.66
CA ARG A 121 16.76 16.95 6.34
C ARG A 121 17.95 16.28 5.64
N GLU A 122 17.82 15.00 5.34
CA GLU A 122 18.85 14.17 4.72
C GLU A 122 18.87 14.25 3.19
N ALA A 123 18.13 15.17 2.56
CA ALA A 123 17.92 15.19 1.11
C ALA A 123 19.21 15.08 0.25
N PHE A 124 20.35 15.64 0.69
CA PHE A 124 21.62 15.52 -0.05
C PHE A 124 22.37 14.20 0.18
N ASN A 125 22.02 13.46 1.24
CA ASN A 125 22.64 12.20 1.66
C ASN A 125 21.86 10.97 1.16
N LEU A 126 20.67 11.16 0.61
CA LEU A 126 19.84 10.07 0.09
C LEU A 126 20.46 9.44 -1.15
N ASP A 127 20.37 8.12 -1.21
CA ASP A 127 20.69 7.33 -2.39
C ASP A 127 19.43 6.56 -2.80
N PHE A 128 18.92 6.85 -3.99
CA PHE A 128 17.74 6.21 -4.58
C PHE A 128 18.13 5.13 -5.60
N ASP A 129 19.31 4.54 -5.44
CA ASP A 129 19.93 3.59 -6.36
C ASP A 129 20.14 4.20 -7.76
N PHE A 130 20.72 5.41 -7.80
CA PHE A 130 20.93 6.15 -9.05
C PHE A 130 21.78 5.33 -10.04
N ILE A 131 21.35 5.28 -11.30
CA ILE A 131 22.01 4.45 -12.32
C ILE A 131 23.30 5.10 -12.83
N SER A 132 23.43 6.44 -12.69
CA SER A 132 24.59 7.20 -13.14
C SER A 132 24.85 8.44 -12.27
N GLU A 133 26.09 8.92 -12.26
CA GLU A 133 26.46 10.16 -11.55
C GLU A 133 25.65 11.37 -12.06
N LYS A 134 25.36 11.41 -13.37
CA LYS A 134 24.53 12.47 -13.97
C LYS A 134 23.11 12.51 -13.39
N GLU A 135 22.53 11.35 -13.09
CA GLU A 135 21.20 11.27 -12.47
C GLU A 135 21.24 11.82 -11.04
N ARG A 136 22.30 11.48 -10.30
CA ARG A 136 22.55 11.98 -8.95
C ARG A 136 22.78 13.49 -8.94
N GLU A 137 23.57 14.03 -9.87
CA GLU A 137 23.80 15.47 -10.05
C GLU A 137 22.47 16.19 -10.33
N THR A 138 21.67 15.69 -11.29
CA THR A 138 20.35 16.26 -11.62
C THR A 138 19.42 16.26 -10.40
N TYR A 139 19.47 15.20 -9.60
CA TYR A 139 18.72 15.12 -8.34
C TYR A 139 19.18 16.18 -7.33
N GLN A 140 20.49 16.30 -7.10
CA GLN A 140 21.07 17.25 -6.15
C GLN A 140 20.82 18.71 -6.56
N GLU A 141 20.92 19.03 -7.86
CA GLU A 141 20.57 20.34 -8.41
C GLU A 141 19.11 20.68 -8.12
N LYS A 142 18.19 19.72 -8.31
CA LYS A 142 16.77 19.94 -8.02
C LYS A 142 16.49 20.13 -6.54
N VAL A 143 17.13 19.36 -5.67
CA VAL A 143 17.05 19.54 -4.21
C VAL A 143 17.57 20.93 -3.81
N TYR A 144 18.68 21.38 -4.38
CA TYR A 144 19.25 22.70 -4.14
C TYR A 144 18.28 23.81 -4.56
N GLU A 145 17.73 23.74 -5.78
CA GLU A 145 16.76 24.70 -6.30
C GLU A 145 15.53 24.85 -5.38
N LEU A 146 14.97 23.72 -4.93
CA LEU A 146 13.78 23.71 -4.05
C LEU A 146 14.10 24.28 -2.66
N LYS A 147 15.28 23.98 -2.11
CA LYS A 147 15.74 24.55 -0.82
C LYS A 147 16.02 26.05 -0.94
N GLU A 148 16.65 26.52 -2.02
CA GLU A 148 16.94 27.93 -2.26
C GLU A 148 15.63 28.76 -2.36
N LYS A 149 14.62 28.21 -3.04
CA LYS A 149 13.28 28.82 -3.14
C LYS A 149 12.46 28.72 -1.85
N ASN A 150 12.95 28.02 -0.83
CA ASN A 150 12.23 27.66 0.38
C ASN A 150 10.88 26.94 0.08
N ASP A 151 10.84 26.15 -0.98
CA ASP A 151 9.65 25.39 -1.39
C ASP A 151 9.60 24.04 -0.66
N GLN A 152 9.19 24.08 0.60
CA GLN A 152 9.12 22.89 1.46
C GLN A 152 8.15 21.83 0.94
N ASN A 153 7.00 22.24 0.41
CA ASN A 153 6.02 21.31 -0.16
C ASN A 153 6.54 20.67 -1.46
N GLY A 154 7.16 21.47 -2.33
CA GLY A 154 7.78 20.97 -3.56
C GLY A 154 8.94 20.02 -3.28
N LEU A 155 9.79 20.32 -2.29
CA LEU A 155 10.86 19.44 -1.84
C LEU A 155 10.30 18.12 -1.31
N PHE A 156 9.32 18.16 -0.40
CA PHE A 156 8.71 16.95 0.13
C PHE A 156 8.08 16.08 -0.97
N LYS A 157 7.28 16.69 -1.85
CA LYS A 157 6.70 16.00 -3.02
C LYS A 157 7.78 15.31 -3.86
N TYR A 158 8.83 16.05 -4.22
CA TYR A 158 9.91 15.53 -5.05
C TYR A 158 10.59 14.31 -4.42
N LEU A 159 10.89 14.39 -3.12
CA LEU A 159 11.56 13.32 -2.39
C LEU A 159 10.68 12.08 -2.21
N VAL A 160 9.39 12.24 -1.90
CA VAL A 160 8.44 11.12 -1.79
C VAL A 160 8.27 10.41 -3.13
N ILE A 161 8.21 11.18 -4.23
CA ILE A 161 8.13 10.59 -5.58
C ILE A 161 9.40 9.82 -5.90
N LYS A 162 10.59 10.37 -5.58
CA LYS A 162 11.86 9.65 -5.75
C LYS A 162 11.93 8.37 -4.92
N GLN A 163 11.47 8.42 -3.68
CA GLN A 163 11.36 7.23 -2.81
C GLN A 163 10.42 6.18 -3.40
N CYS A 164 9.24 6.57 -3.88
CA CYS A 164 8.30 5.66 -4.54
C CYS A 164 8.90 5.04 -5.81
N ASN A 165 9.59 5.84 -6.64
CA ASN A 165 10.22 5.37 -7.87
C ASN A 165 11.37 4.39 -7.61
N SER A 166 12.16 4.60 -6.56
CA SER A 166 13.16 3.63 -6.12
C SER A 166 12.50 2.31 -5.67
N LEU A 167 11.42 2.41 -4.87
CA LEU A 167 10.68 1.24 -4.38
C LEU A 167 9.95 0.45 -5.47
N HIS A 168 9.66 1.04 -6.64
CA HIS A 168 9.07 0.33 -7.78
C HIS A 168 9.88 -0.92 -8.18
N THR A 169 11.20 -0.89 -8.04
CA THR A 169 12.08 -2.01 -8.38
C THR A 169 11.83 -3.25 -7.51
N ILE A 170 11.42 -3.04 -6.26
CA ILE A 170 11.18 -4.09 -5.26
C ILE A 170 9.69 -4.42 -5.17
N LEU A 171 8.82 -3.41 -5.26
CA LEU A 171 7.38 -3.47 -4.99
C LEU A 171 6.56 -2.89 -6.17
N PRO A 172 6.71 -3.42 -7.41
CA PRO A 172 6.13 -2.83 -8.62
C PRO A 172 4.59 -2.85 -8.65
N PHE A 173 3.98 -3.73 -7.85
CA PHE A 173 2.52 -3.87 -7.74
C PHE A 173 1.84 -2.76 -6.91
N LEU A 174 2.62 -1.99 -6.15
CA LEU A 174 2.13 -0.92 -5.27
C LEU A 174 2.69 0.45 -5.68
N PHE A 175 3.98 0.49 -5.97
CA PHE A 175 4.66 1.66 -6.50
C PHE A 175 4.83 1.45 -7.99
N GLU A 176 3.85 1.87 -8.80
CA GLU A 176 3.98 1.83 -10.27
C GLU A 176 5.04 2.85 -10.73
N LYS A 177 5.69 2.62 -11.89
CA LYS A 177 6.68 3.57 -12.42
C LYS A 177 5.95 4.87 -12.76
N ILE A 178 6.25 5.92 -12.00
CA ILE A 178 5.49 7.15 -12.01
C ILE A 178 5.98 8.04 -13.16
N GLU A 179 5.35 7.90 -14.33
CA GLU A 179 5.26 8.89 -15.41
C GLU A 179 3.79 9.05 -15.88
N ASP A 180 2.83 8.65 -15.04
CA ASP A 180 1.40 8.66 -15.36
C ASP A 180 0.63 9.79 -14.66
N TYR A 181 -0.68 9.81 -14.84
CA TYR A 181 -1.55 10.84 -14.29
C TYR A 181 -1.64 10.86 -12.74
N THR A 182 -1.11 9.85 -12.03
CA THR A 182 -1.18 9.81 -10.56
C THR A 182 -0.22 10.81 -9.90
N GLU A 183 0.91 11.13 -10.55
CA GLU A 183 1.93 12.05 -10.02
C GLU A 183 1.50 13.52 -10.05
N ILE A 184 0.88 13.92 -11.14
CA ILE A 184 0.46 15.31 -11.33
C ILE A 184 -0.65 15.66 -10.33
N LEU A 185 -1.37 14.64 -9.86
CA LEU A 185 -2.39 14.71 -8.81
C LEU A 185 -1.85 14.39 -7.40
N PHE A 186 -0.53 14.40 -7.19
CA PHE A 186 0.04 14.29 -5.85
C PHE A 186 -0.61 15.32 -4.89
N PRO A 187 -1.11 14.89 -3.72
CA PRO A 187 -1.84 15.78 -2.83
C PRO A 187 -0.89 16.81 -2.20
N ASP A 188 -1.25 18.08 -2.30
CA ASP A 188 -0.42 19.19 -1.79
C ASP A 188 -0.56 19.37 -0.28
N ASN A 189 0.26 20.26 0.31
CA ASN A 189 0.10 20.78 1.68
C ASN A 189 0.09 19.70 2.77
N LEU A 190 0.85 18.62 2.58
CA LEU A 190 0.91 17.49 3.51
C LEU A 190 1.71 17.77 4.78
N LEU A 191 2.56 18.80 4.77
CA LEU A 191 3.38 19.15 5.93
C LEU A 191 2.63 19.96 6.99
N GLN A 192 1.42 20.46 6.69
CA GLN A 192 0.60 21.26 7.60
C GLN A 192 0.07 20.44 8.77
N GLU A 193 -0.07 21.05 9.96
CA GLU A 193 -0.46 20.39 11.22
C GLU A 193 -1.76 19.58 11.14
N THR A 194 -2.72 20.02 10.33
CA THR A 194 -4.04 19.41 10.19
C THR A 194 -4.13 18.38 9.06
N SER A 195 -3.01 18.02 8.42
CA SER A 195 -3.02 17.08 7.30
C SER A 195 -3.19 15.63 7.76
N PHE A 196 -3.69 14.78 6.86
CA PHE A 196 -3.74 13.33 7.12
C PHE A 196 -2.35 12.77 7.39
N LEU A 197 -1.29 13.30 6.76
CA LEU A 197 0.08 12.86 6.99
C LEU A 197 0.47 13.10 8.46
N ARG A 198 0.13 14.27 9.03
CA ARG A 198 0.36 14.55 10.45
C ARG A 198 -0.42 13.61 11.34
N ALA A 199 -1.68 13.37 11.03
CA ALA A 199 -2.50 12.42 11.77
C ALA A 199 -1.91 11.00 11.73
N MET A 200 -1.38 10.57 10.56
CA MET A 200 -0.76 9.27 10.35
C MET A 200 0.52 9.08 11.19
N THR A 201 1.35 10.12 11.28
CA THR A 201 2.64 10.07 11.97
C THR A 201 2.56 10.44 13.45
N ASN A 202 1.38 10.81 13.96
CA ASN A 202 1.21 11.20 15.35
C ASN A 202 1.04 9.96 16.24
N PRO A 203 1.99 9.65 17.14
CA PRO A 203 1.93 8.47 17.99
C PRO A 203 0.76 8.48 18.98
N GLU A 204 0.19 9.65 19.30
CA GLU A 204 -1.01 9.74 20.14
C GLU A 204 -2.29 9.32 19.40
N ILE A 205 -2.27 9.35 18.06
CA ILE A 205 -3.40 8.91 17.22
C ILE A 205 -3.19 7.46 16.81
N ILE A 206 -2.03 7.17 16.20
CA ILE A 206 -1.62 5.83 15.78
C ILE A 206 -0.22 5.56 16.35
N PRO A 207 -0.12 4.80 17.45
CA PRO A 207 1.16 4.45 18.06
C PRO A 207 2.12 3.77 17.08
N GLU A 208 3.43 3.98 17.24
CA GLU A 208 4.42 3.37 16.32
C GLU A 208 4.39 1.84 16.38
N GLU A 209 4.10 1.24 17.54
CA GLU A 209 3.95 -0.21 17.70
C GLU A 209 2.82 -0.81 16.86
N ASP A 210 1.76 -0.05 16.56
CA ASP A 210 0.68 -0.52 15.71
C ASP A 210 1.18 -0.70 14.25
N TRP A 211 2.19 0.08 13.83
CA TRP A 211 2.81 -0.05 12.51
C TRP A 211 3.82 -1.21 12.41
N GLN A 212 4.14 -1.89 13.50
CA GLN A 212 5.03 -3.06 13.49
C GLN A 212 4.31 -4.35 13.06
N ASP A 213 2.98 -4.37 13.16
CA ASP A 213 2.15 -5.49 12.71
C ASP A 213 1.51 -5.16 11.37
N VAL A 214 1.80 -6.00 10.37
CA VAL A 214 1.35 -5.81 8.98
C VAL A 214 -0.19 -5.84 8.84
N GLU A 215 -0.92 -6.40 9.81
CA GLU A 215 -2.38 -6.35 9.83
C GLU A 215 -2.93 -4.92 9.83
N ILE A 216 -2.17 -3.93 10.31
CA ILE A 216 -2.58 -2.52 10.28
C ILE A 216 -2.98 -2.06 8.87
N ILE A 217 -2.28 -2.56 7.84
CA ILE A 217 -2.56 -2.23 6.44
C ILE A 217 -3.94 -2.74 6.03
N GLY A 218 -4.31 -3.94 6.48
CA GLY A 218 -5.64 -4.51 6.25
C GLY A 218 -6.74 -3.73 6.95
N TRP A 219 -6.51 -3.30 8.19
CA TRP A 219 -7.45 -2.45 8.94
C TRP A 219 -7.63 -1.08 8.30
N LEU A 220 -6.54 -0.38 7.97
CA LEU A 220 -6.60 0.93 7.33
C LEU A 220 -7.34 0.88 5.99
N TYR A 221 -7.08 -0.15 5.20
CA TYR A 221 -7.82 -0.42 3.97
C TYR A 221 -9.32 -0.61 4.21
N GLN A 222 -9.69 -1.50 5.15
CA GLN A 222 -11.09 -1.75 5.50
C GLN A 222 -11.81 -0.45 5.87
N TYR A 223 -11.18 0.36 6.72
CA TYR A 223 -11.78 1.59 7.19
C TYR A 223 -11.84 2.67 6.11
N TYR A 224 -10.84 2.75 5.25
CA TYR A 224 -10.85 3.66 4.10
C TYR A 224 -12.10 3.44 3.24
N VAL A 225 -12.43 2.19 2.89
CA VAL A 225 -13.57 1.90 2.00
C VAL A 225 -14.94 1.90 2.69
N SER A 226 -14.99 2.06 4.01
CA SER A 226 -16.21 1.87 4.82
C SER A 226 -17.37 2.79 4.41
N GLU A 227 -17.14 4.09 4.24
CA GLU A 227 -18.19 5.04 3.83
C GLU A 227 -18.72 4.75 2.43
N LYS A 228 -17.82 4.37 1.51
CA LYS A 228 -18.21 3.99 0.14
C LYS A 228 -19.09 2.76 0.16
N LYS A 229 -18.73 1.77 0.97
CA LYS A 229 -19.54 0.56 1.19
C LYS A 229 -20.92 0.92 1.72
N ASP A 230 -21.00 1.72 2.78
CA ASP A 230 -22.28 2.14 3.36
C ASP A 230 -23.17 2.88 2.35
N GLN A 231 -22.57 3.75 1.53
CA GLN A 231 -23.25 4.43 0.45
C GLN A 231 -23.82 3.44 -0.58
N VAL A 232 -23.02 2.46 -1.03
CA VAL A 232 -23.46 1.43 -1.99
C VAL A 232 -24.61 0.58 -1.42
N PHE A 233 -24.55 0.22 -0.14
CA PHE A 233 -25.64 -0.51 0.53
C PHE A 233 -26.89 0.36 0.72
N ALA A 234 -26.74 1.67 0.95
CA ALA A 234 -27.86 2.60 1.02
C ALA A 234 -28.55 2.77 -0.35
N ASP A 235 -27.78 2.82 -1.42
CA ASP A 235 -28.29 2.89 -2.80
C ASP A 235 -28.96 1.59 -3.24
N LEU A 236 -28.43 0.44 -2.82
CA LEU A 236 -29.07 -0.86 -3.02
C LEU A 236 -30.47 -0.91 -2.37
N LYS A 237 -30.62 -0.36 -1.15
CA LYS A 237 -31.93 -0.24 -0.49
C LYS A 237 -32.91 0.65 -1.26
N LYS A 238 -32.43 1.56 -2.10
CA LYS A 238 -33.23 2.39 -3.03
C LYS A 238 -33.45 1.71 -4.38
N ASN A 239 -33.14 0.42 -4.52
CA ASN A 239 -33.20 -0.35 -5.78
C ASN A 239 -32.26 0.14 -6.89
N ILE A 240 -31.19 0.86 -6.54
CA ILE A 240 -30.13 1.20 -7.48
C ILE A 240 -29.22 -0.03 -7.62
N LYS A 241 -29.01 -0.50 -8.86
CA LYS A 241 -28.15 -1.67 -9.11
C LYS A 241 -26.69 -1.32 -8.82
N ILE A 242 -25.96 -2.28 -8.23
CA ILE A 242 -24.51 -2.17 -8.03
C ILE A 242 -23.84 -2.15 -9.41
N SER A 243 -23.19 -1.03 -9.75
CA SER A 243 -22.41 -0.89 -10.97
C SER A 243 -21.08 -1.62 -10.86
N LYS A 244 -20.39 -1.85 -11.98
CA LYS A 244 -19.11 -2.57 -12.02
C LYS A 244 -18.06 -1.93 -11.10
N GLU A 245 -18.05 -0.60 -11.05
CA GLU A 245 -17.13 0.23 -10.27
C GLU A 245 -17.40 0.12 -8.77
N ASN A 246 -18.63 -0.21 -8.38
CA ASN A 246 -19.06 -0.36 -6.98
C ASN A 246 -19.02 -1.80 -6.47
N ILE A 247 -18.71 -2.79 -7.33
CA ILE A 247 -18.55 -4.19 -6.91
C ILE A 247 -17.53 -4.30 -5.77
N PRO A 248 -16.31 -3.73 -5.85
CA PRO A 248 -15.31 -3.87 -4.79
C PRO A 248 -15.84 -3.40 -3.43
N ALA A 249 -16.49 -2.24 -3.36
CA ALA A 249 -17.05 -1.72 -2.11
C ALA A 249 -18.18 -2.61 -1.54
N ALA A 250 -18.98 -3.26 -2.39
CA ALA A 250 -20.06 -4.14 -1.95
C ALA A 250 -19.56 -5.51 -1.47
N THR A 251 -18.49 -6.03 -2.08
CA THR A 251 -18.02 -7.41 -1.84
C THR A 251 -16.85 -7.51 -0.88
N GLN A 252 -16.21 -6.39 -0.51
CA GLN A 252 -15.14 -6.36 0.49
C GLN A 252 -15.73 -6.64 1.90
N LEU A 253 -15.61 -7.90 2.30
CA LEU A 253 -15.97 -8.40 3.62
C LEU A 253 -14.68 -8.82 4.33
N PHE A 254 -14.45 -8.26 5.51
CA PHE A 254 -13.29 -8.59 6.31
C PHE A 254 -13.54 -9.86 7.13
N THR A 255 -12.55 -10.74 7.18
CA THR A 255 -12.60 -11.97 7.97
C THR A 255 -11.91 -11.72 9.32
N PRO A 256 -12.64 -11.74 10.46
CA PRO A 256 -12.04 -11.61 11.78
C PRO A 256 -10.87 -12.59 12.00
N ASN A 257 -9.83 -12.15 12.71
CA ASN A 257 -8.60 -12.93 12.90
C ASN A 257 -8.85 -14.36 13.43
N TRP A 258 -9.77 -14.54 14.39
CA TRP A 258 -10.10 -15.88 14.88
C TRP A 258 -10.70 -16.80 13.80
N ILE A 259 -11.47 -16.26 12.85
CA ILE A 259 -12.01 -17.04 11.71
C ILE A 259 -10.89 -17.39 10.76
N VAL A 260 -9.98 -16.44 10.49
CA VAL A 260 -8.79 -16.70 9.67
C VAL A 260 -7.97 -17.85 10.25
N ARG A 261 -7.62 -17.75 11.54
CA ARG A 261 -6.87 -18.79 12.25
C ARG A 261 -7.58 -20.13 12.21
N TYR A 262 -8.86 -20.14 12.60
CA TYR A 262 -9.69 -21.34 12.56
C TYR A 262 -9.65 -22.02 11.19
N LEU A 263 -9.86 -21.28 10.10
CA LEU A 263 -9.90 -21.85 8.75
C LEU A 263 -8.53 -22.37 8.31
N VAL A 264 -7.44 -21.62 8.56
CA VAL A 264 -6.09 -22.01 8.14
C VAL A 264 -5.56 -23.19 8.98
N GLU A 265 -5.73 -23.16 10.29
CA GLU A 265 -5.31 -24.25 11.18
C GLU A 265 -6.05 -25.55 10.85
N ASN A 266 -7.35 -25.48 10.56
CA ASN A 266 -8.15 -26.66 10.23
C ASN A 266 -8.09 -27.06 8.73
N SER A 267 -7.29 -26.38 7.91
CA SER A 267 -7.04 -26.76 6.52
C SER A 267 -5.56 -27.07 6.28
N LEU A 268 -4.71 -26.05 6.24
CA LEU A 268 -3.25 -26.18 6.12
C LEU A 268 -2.67 -26.94 7.32
N GLY A 269 -3.00 -26.51 8.54
CA GLY A 269 -2.50 -27.16 9.76
C GLY A 269 -2.95 -28.62 9.84
N ARG A 270 -4.21 -28.91 9.53
CA ARG A 270 -4.75 -30.27 9.47
C ARG A 270 -4.03 -31.14 8.43
N LEU A 271 -3.80 -30.63 7.23
CA LEU A 271 -3.04 -31.38 6.22
C LEU A 271 -1.63 -31.71 6.71
N TRP A 272 -0.97 -30.75 7.38
CA TRP A 272 0.34 -30.98 7.99
C TRP A 272 0.29 -32.06 9.07
N MET A 273 -0.63 -31.96 10.03
CA MET A 273 -0.76 -32.91 11.13
C MET A 273 -1.12 -34.34 10.67
N LEU A 274 -1.89 -34.48 9.59
CA LEU A 274 -2.21 -35.80 9.01
C LEU A 274 -0.97 -36.48 8.40
N ASN A 275 -0.05 -35.70 7.84
CA ASN A 275 1.22 -36.21 7.30
C ASN A 275 2.31 -36.34 8.38
N ASN A 276 2.24 -35.51 9.43
CA ASN A 276 3.22 -35.44 10.51
C ASN A 276 2.53 -35.49 11.89
N PRO A 277 1.98 -36.65 12.31
CA PRO A 277 1.20 -36.75 13.54
C PRO A 277 1.96 -36.41 14.83
N GLU A 278 3.29 -36.49 14.79
CA GLU A 278 4.18 -36.20 15.92
C GLU A 278 4.66 -34.72 15.94
N SER A 279 4.22 -33.90 14.98
CA SER A 279 4.53 -32.47 14.92
C SER A 279 4.07 -31.75 16.18
N ARG A 280 4.90 -30.85 16.70
CA ARG A 280 4.56 -30.05 17.88
C ARG A 280 3.84 -28.77 17.52
N LEU A 281 3.68 -28.46 16.23
CA LEU A 281 2.97 -27.28 15.77
C LEU A 281 1.50 -27.26 16.21
N VAL A 282 0.90 -28.41 16.52
CA VAL A 282 -0.45 -28.45 17.13
C VAL A 282 -0.55 -27.66 18.44
N GLU A 283 0.56 -27.51 19.18
CA GLU A 283 0.61 -26.72 20.42
C GLU A 283 0.47 -25.21 20.16
N THR A 284 0.72 -24.74 18.93
CA THR A 284 0.64 -23.33 18.54
C THR A 284 -0.64 -22.98 17.76
N MET A 285 -1.43 -23.99 17.39
CA MET A 285 -2.69 -23.86 16.65
C MET A 285 -3.90 -23.83 17.61
N GLU A 286 -4.20 -22.65 18.15
CA GLU A 286 -5.22 -22.42 19.19
C GLU A 286 -6.64 -22.88 18.81
N TYR A 287 -6.99 -22.82 17.53
CA TYR A 287 -8.30 -23.11 16.96
C TYR A 287 -8.35 -24.48 16.26
N TYR A 288 -7.29 -25.27 16.31
CA TYR A 288 -7.23 -26.60 15.70
C TYR A 288 -8.20 -27.58 16.35
N ILE A 289 -8.96 -28.31 15.52
CA ILE A 289 -9.86 -29.37 15.97
C ILE A 289 -9.28 -30.73 15.60
N GLN A 290 -8.85 -31.47 16.62
CA GLN A 290 -8.41 -32.85 16.45
C GLN A 290 -9.59 -33.75 16.07
N SER A 291 -9.44 -34.50 14.98
CA SER A 291 -10.41 -35.51 14.54
C SER A 291 -10.01 -36.89 15.04
N GLU A 292 -10.97 -37.63 15.57
CA GLU A 292 -10.79 -39.05 15.93
C GLU A 292 -11.12 -39.98 14.75
N GLN A 293 -11.62 -39.44 13.63
CA GLN A 293 -12.00 -40.22 12.47
C GLN A 293 -10.84 -40.39 11.49
N ARG A 294 -10.73 -41.58 10.91
CA ARG A 294 -9.74 -41.85 9.86
C ARG A 294 -10.21 -41.21 8.56
N GLU A 295 -9.49 -40.20 8.11
CA GLU A 295 -9.78 -39.44 6.90
C GLU A 295 -8.80 -39.81 5.78
N ASP A 296 -9.28 -39.83 4.54
CA ASP A 296 -8.39 -39.86 3.38
C ASP A 296 -7.73 -38.48 3.23
N TYR A 297 -6.42 -38.45 3.02
CA TYR A 297 -5.65 -37.21 2.94
C TYR A 297 -4.61 -37.24 1.82
N LEU A 298 -4.19 -36.05 1.39
CA LEU A 298 -3.10 -35.90 0.43
C LEU A 298 -1.78 -36.20 1.13
N VAL A 299 -1.05 -37.19 0.62
CA VAL A 299 0.31 -37.49 1.10
C VAL A 299 1.27 -36.50 0.48
N ILE A 300 2.01 -35.79 1.33
CA ILE A 300 3.06 -34.84 0.93
C ILE A 300 4.42 -35.33 1.43
N GLN A 301 5.47 -35.10 0.63
CA GLN A 301 6.85 -35.48 0.97
C GLN A 301 7.67 -34.32 1.53
N SER A 302 7.28 -33.08 1.24
CA SER A 302 7.95 -31.89 1.76
C SER A 302 6.99 -30.70 1.85
N PRO A 303 7.33 -29.66 2.64
CA PRO A 303 6.52 -28.44 2.71
C PRO A 303 6.28 -27.77 1.35
N GLU A 304 7.21 -27.86 0.39
CA GLU A 304 7.08 -27.28 -0.96
C GLU A 304 5.93 -27.88 -1.79
N GLU A 305 5.45 -29.08 -1.47
CA GLU A 305 4.33 -29.70 -2.18
C GLU A 305 2.96 -29.11 -1.79
N ILE A 306 2.89 -28.40 -0.66
CA ILE A 306 1.67 -27.78 -0.16
C ILE A 306 1.32 -26.55 -1.00
N LYS A 307 0.10 -26.49 -1.55
CA LYS A 307 -0.40 -25.32 -2.28
C LYS A 307 -1.63 -24.75 -1.59
N VAL A 308 -1.50 -23.54 -1.05
CA VAL A 308 -2.57 -22.78 -0.43
C VAL A 308 -3.09 -21.76 -1.44
N CYS A 309 -4.38 -21.80 -1.74
CA CYS A 309 -5.02 -20.86 -2.65
C CYS A 309 -6.17 -20.13 -1.95
N ASP A 310 -6.09 -18.80 -1.89
CA ASP A 310 -7.21 -17.93 -1.51
C ASP A 310 -7.77 -17.24 -2.77
N PRO A 311 -8.89 -17.71 -3.33
CA PRO A 311 -9.41 -17.24 -4.62
C PRO A 311 -10.16 -15.89 -4.55
N ALA A 312 -10.24 -15.26 -3.37
CA ALA A 312 -10.83 -13.95 -3.16
C ALA A 312 -10.11 -13.24 -2.01
N CYS A 313 -8.78 -13.10 -2.14
CA CYS A 313 -7.91 -12.88 -1.00
C CYS A 313 -8.00 -11.50 -0.37
N GLY A 314 -8.64 -10.53 -1.02
CA GLY A 314 -8.72 -9.15 -0.54
C GLY A 314 -7.32 -8.60 -0.25
N SER A 315 -7.12 -8.09 0.96
CA SER A 315 -5.81 -7.62 1.44
C SER A 315 -4.92 -8.73 2.03
N GLY A 316 -5.29 -10.01 1.85
CA GLY A 316 -4.41 -11.15 2.11
C GLY A 316 -4.42 -11.71 3.53
N HIS A 317 -5.41 -11.44 4.38
CA HIS A 317 -5.41 -11.89 5.78
C HIS A 317 -5.18 -13.41 5.96
N MET A 318 -5.85 -14.24 5.15
CA MET A 318 -5.62 -15.69 5.21
C MET A 318 -4.23 -16.07 4.75
N LEU A 319 -3.73 -15.44 3.68
CA LEU A 319 -2.40 -15.71 3.14
C LEU A 319 -1.30 -15.28 4.12
N VAL A 320 -1.48 -14.17 4.84
CA VAL A 320 -0.54 -13.68 5.85
C VAL A 320 -0.43 -14.66 7.02
N TYR A 321 -1.54 -15.17 7.54
CA TYR A 321 -1.48 -16.17 8.60
C TYR A 321 -1.01 -17.55 8.09
N ALA A 322 -1.38 -17.92 6.86
CA ALA A 322 -0.85 -19.12 6.21
C ALA A 322 0.67 -19.04 6.01
N PHE A 323 1.21 -17.85 5.70
CA PHE A 323 2.66 -17.62 5.66
C PHE A 323 3.31 -17.95 7.00
N ASP A 324 2.75 -17.47 8.12
CA ASP A 324 3.31 -17.74 9.45
C ASP A 324 3.28 -19.23 9.80
N LEU A 325 2.17 -19.93 9.50
CA LEU A 325 2.08 -21.37 9.74
C LEU A 325 3.02 -22.16 8.84
N LEU A 326 3.12 -21.82 7.56
CA LEU A 326 4.10 -22.42 6.65
C LEU A 326 5.52 -22.18 7.13
N TYR A 327 5.84 -20.97 7.61
CA TYR A 327 7.16 -20.66 8.14
C TYR A 327 7.52 -21.60 9.30
N ALA A 328 6.60 -21.80 10.24
CA ALA A 328 6.79 -22.73 11.35
C ALA A 328 6.96 -24.19 10.88
N ILE A 329 6.22 -24.61 9.83
CA ILE A 329 6.37 -25.92 9.19
C ILE A 329 7.78 -26.09 8.60
N TYR A 330 8.25 -25.14 7.80
CA TYR A 330 9.60 -25.20 7.23
C TYR A 330 10.69 -25.19 8.32
N GLU A 331 10.50 -24.44 9.40
CA GLU A 331 11.45 -24.39 10.51
C GLU A 331 11.50 -25.72 11.28
N GLU A 332 10.35 -26.38 11.52
CA GLU A 332 10.28 -27.71 12.14
C GLU A 332 11.00 -28.78 11.29
N GLU A 333 10.89 -28.68 9.97
CA GLU A 333 11.57 -29.54 9.00
C GLU A 333 13.08 -29.22 8.82
N GLY A 334 13.60 -28.24 9.55
CA GLY A 334 15.04 -27.94 9.59
C GLY A 334 15.56 -27.08 8.43
N TYR A 335 14.68 -26.36 7.72
CA TYR A 335 15.11 -25.42 6.68
C TYR A 335 15.84 -24.22 7.28
N MET A 336 16.78 -23.65 6.51
CA MET A 336 17.49 -22.44 6.92
C MET A 336 16.52 -21.24 6.95
N PRO A 337 16.38 -20.51 8.07
CA PRO A 337 15.46 -19.38 8.20
C PRO A 337 15.54 -18.32 7.09
N SER A 338 16.72 -18.11 6.50
CA SER A 338 16.92 -17.17 5.38
C SER A 338 16.21 -17.57 4.09
N ASP A 339 16.00 -18.88 3.88
CA ASP A 339 15.53 -19.45 2.62
C ASP A 339 14.01 -19.68 2.66
N ILE A 340 13.45 -19.80 3.86
CA ILE A 340 12.03 -20.10 4.09
C ILE A 340 11.10 -19.09 3.40
N PRO A 341 11.28 -17.75 3.52
CA PRO A 341 10.36 -16.81 2.92
C PRO A 341 10.25 -16.93 1.40
N GLU A 342 11.38 -17.11 0.71
CA GLU A 342 11.40 -17.29 -0.74
C GLU A 342 10.69 -18.58 -1.15
N LYS A 343 10.92 -19.68 -0.42
CA LYS A 343 10.25 -20.96 -0.65
C LYS A 343 8.74 -20.84 -0.50
N ILE A 344 8.26 -20.18 0.56
CA ILE A 344 6.84 -19.97 0.80
C ILE A 344 6.19 -19.20 -0.34
N LEU A 345 6.79 -18.08 -0.74
CA LEU A 345 6.25 -17.21 -1.79
C LEU A 345 6.32 -17.85 -3.19
N THR A 346 7.28 -18.75 -3.41
CA THR A 346 7.47 -19.42 -4.71
C THR A 346 6.58 -20.66 -4.87
N HIS A 347 6.46 -21.46 -3.81
CA HIS A 347 5.87 -22.79 -3.90
C HIS A 347 4.47 -22.91 -3.28
N ASN A 348 4.18 -22.11 -2.24
CA ASN A 348 3.06 -22.42 -1.38
C ASN A 348 1.87 -21.47 -1.54
N LEU A 349 2.07 -20.16 -1.59
CA LEU A 349 0.99 -19.19 -1.48
C LEU A 349 0.50 -18.68 -2.85
N TYR A 350 -0.80 -18.80 -3.09
CA TYR A 350 -1.48 -18.31 -4.28
C TYR A 350 -2.72 -17.52 -3.89
N GLY A 351 -2.95 -16.38 -4.56
CA GLY A 351 -4.11 -15.53 -4.31
C GLY A 351 -4.74 -15.03 -5.61
N LEU A 352 -6.07 -14.92 -5.63
CA LEU A 352 -6.82 -14.24 -6.70
C LEU A 352 -7.65 -13.12 -6.08
N GLU A 353 -7.66 -11.95 -6.72
CA GLU A 353 -8.44 -10.80 -6.28
C GLU A 353 -8.86 -9.98 -7.51
N ILE A 354 -10.12 -9.52 -7.51
CA ILE A 354 -10.69 -8.75 -8.62
C ILE A 354 -10.31 -7.26 -8.51
N ASP A 355 -10.19 -6.73 -7.30
CA ASP A 355 -9.67 -5.38 -7.06
C ASP A 355 -8.14 -5.42 -7.02
N ARG A 356 -7.51 -4.99 -8.13
CA ARG A 356 -6.06 -4.91 -8.26
C ARG A 356 -5.38 -4.22 -7.06
N ARG A 357 -6.05 -3.23 -6.46
CA ARG A 357 -5.48 -2.48 -5.34
C ARG A 357 -5.47 -3.28 -4.05
N ALA A 358 -6.52 -4.07 -3.80
CA ALA A 358 -6.56 -5.01 -2.68
C ALA A 358 -5.51 -6.11 -2.84
N GLY A 359 -5.39 -6.68 -4.05
CA GLY A 359 -4.35 -7.64 -4.38
C GLY A 359 -2.93 -7.08 -4.20
N GLY A 360 -2.71 -5.81 -4.55
CA GLY A 360 -1.44 -5.11 -4.28
C GLY A 360 -1.12 -4.99 -2.79
N LEU A 361 -2.13 -4.79 -1.94
CA LEU A 361 -1.95 -4.78 -0.48
C LEU A 361 -1.66 -6.19 0.07
N ALA A 362 -2.29 -7.23 -0.47
CA ALA A 362 -1.98 -8.61 -0.10
C ALA A 362 -0.52 -8.97 -0.45
N ALA A 363 -0.07 -8.61 -1.65
CA ALA A 363 1.31 -8.79 -2.08
C ALA A 363 2.28 -7.99 -1.19
N PHE A 364 1.94 -6.74 -0.85
CA PHE A 364 2.72 -5.94 0.08
C PHE A 364 2.86 -6.63 1.44
N ALA A 365 1.74 -7.07 2.01
CA ALA A 365 1.72 -7.69 3.32
C ALA A 365 2.60 -8.96 3.36
N LEU A 366 2.49 -9.82 2.35
CA LEU A 366 3.33 -11.02 2.23
C LEU A 366 4.82 -10.71 2.07
N VAL A 367 5.17 -9.69 1.29
CA VAL A 367 6.57 -9.26 1.15
C VAL A 367 7.10 -8.66 2.45
N MET A 368 6.27 -7.94 3.22
CA MET A 368 6.64 -7.45 4.55
C MET A 368 6.84 -8.61 5.55
N LYS A 369 5.99 -9.64 5.52
CA LYS A 369 6.20 -10.87 6.31
C LYS A 369 7.52 -11.56 5.95
N ALA A 370 7.85 -11.64 4.66
CA ALA A 370 9.13 -12.17 4.23
C ALA A 370 10.31 -11.33 4.73
N ARG A 371 10.19 -9.99 4.67
CA ARG A 371 11.20 -9.05 5.13
C ARG A 371 11.39 -9.02 6.65
N GLU A 372 10.33 -9.31 7.41
CA GLU A 372 10.32 -9.53 8.86
C GLU A 372 11.20 -10.74 9.22
N LYS A 373 11.02 -11.86 8.52
CA LYS A 373 11.76 -13.11 8.78
C LYS A 373 13.17 -13.10 8.20
N HIS A 374 13.39 -12.45 7.06
CA HIS A 374 14.69 -12.37 6.41
C HIS A 374 15.10 -10.92 6.11
N ARG A 375 16.05 -10.40 6.89
CA ARG A 375 16.47 -8.98 6.79
C ARG A 375 17.01 -8.57 5.42
N ARG A 376 17.54 -9.50 4.62
CA ARG A 376 18.10 -9.20 3.29
C ARG A 376 17.16 -9.56 2.15
N PHE A 377 15.88 -9.81 2.42
CA PHE A 377 14.91 -10.27 1.42
C PHE A 377 14.78 -9.38 0.17
N PHE A 378 15.14 -8.09 0.25
CA PHE A 378 15.11 -7.18 -0.91
C PHE A 378 16.39 -7.20 -1.77
N ARG A 379 17.40 -8.00 -1.43
CA ARG A 379 18.73 -7.98 -2.06
C ARG A 379 19.03 -9.20 -2.90
#